data_AF-A4J7U2-F1
#
_entry.id   AF-A4J7U2-F1
#
_cell.length_a   1.000
_cell.length_b   1.000
_cell.length_c   1.000
_cell.angle_alpha   90.00
_cell.angle_beta   90.00
_cell.angle_gamma   90.00
#
_symmetry.space_group_name_H-M   'P 1'
#
loop_
_entity.id
_entity.type
_entity.pdbx_description
1 polymer ?
#
loop_
_entity_poly.entity_id
_entity_poly.type
_entity_poly.pdbx_seq_one_letter_code
_entity_poly.pdbx_strand_id
1 'polypeptide(L)'
;MLRSLKKHDINWLENNLLDEDCDFIIVSDKEGSVIANKDAPFDLITEIPVDITNKIKTLDFINGIFLTDKGPAIITVANVKNNEGGGEPPGLLIYGRYITKELLSEVKKTSDSDITIFTNGAIVSTLEQKSEIN
;
A
#
# COMPACT_ATOMS: atom_id res chain seq x y z
N MET A 1 9.53 -18.89 17.01
CA MET A 1 10.07 -18.71 15.65
C MET A 1 9.80 -17.27 15.25
N LEU A 2 10.65 -16.35 15.72
CA LEU A 2 10.58 -14.88 15.53
C LEU A 2 12.00 -14.30 15.73
N ARG A 3 13.03 -15.09 15.41
CA ARG A 3 14.45 -14.80 15.74
C ARG A 3 15.18 -14.01 14.66
N SER A 4 14.54 -13.74 13.52
CA SER A 4 15.20 -13.20 12.32
C SER A 4 15.17 -11.68 12.20
N LEU A 5 14.33 -10.97 12.94
CA LEU A 5 14.32 -9.50 12.96
C LEU A 5 14.75 -9.03 14.34
N LYS A 6 16.01 -8.60 14.47
CA LYS A 6 16.50 -7.95 15.68
C LYS A 6 15.95 -6.54 15.74
N LYS A 7 15.84 -5.97 16.94
CA LYS A 7 15.45 -4.56 17.14
C LYS A 7 16.24 -3.57 16.28
N HIS A 8 17.50 -3.89 15.97
CA HIS A 8 18.34 -3.12 15.06
C HIS A 8 17.80 -3.11 13.62
N ASP A 9 17.30 -4.25 13.15
CA ASP A 9 16.77 -4.41 11.80
C ASP A 9 15.45 -3.63 11.64
N ILE A 10 14.61 -3.58 12.68
CA ILE A 10 13.36 -2.78 12.69
C ILE A 10 13.69 -1.29 12.56
N ASN A 11 14.63 -0.78 13.36
CA ASN A 11 15.02 0.63 13.27
C ASN A 11 15.64 0.96 11.91
N TRP A 12 16.46 0.07 11.35
CA TRP A 12 17.01 0.28 10.02
C TRP A 12 15.89 0.33 8.97
N LEU A 13 14.94 -0.60 9.02
CA LEU A 13 13.79 -0.65 8.13
C LEU A 13 13.01 0.66 8.21
N GLU A 14 12.53 1.08 9.38
CA GLU A 14 11.75 2.32 9.54
C GLU A 14 12.47 3.56 8.95
N ASN A 15 13.80 3.62 9.03
CA ASN A 15 14.58 4.74 8.50
C ASN A 15 14.89 4.66 6.99
N ASN A 16 14.84 3.48 6.37
CA ASN A 16 15.30 3.26 4.99
C ASN A 16 14.21 2.70 4.06
N LEU A 17 13.00 2.50 4.55
CA LEU A 17 11.93 1.82 3.81
C LEU A 17 11.22 2.68 2.74
N LEU A 18 11.34 4.02 2.75
CA LEU A 18 10.66 4.84 1.73
C LEU A 18 11.50 5.02 0.48
N ASP A 19 10.93 4.59 -0.64
CA ASP A 19 11.22 5.10 -1.98
C ASP A 19 10.48 6.43 -2.18
N GLU A 20 11.00 7.35 -3.00
CA GLU A 20 10.38 8.66 -3.25
C GLU A 20 8.99 8.53 -3.92
N ASP A 21 8.71 7.39 -4.54
CA ASP A 21 7.46 7.13 -5.26
C ASP A 21 6.34 6.50 -4.41
N CYS A 22 6.60 6.21 -3.13
CA CYS A 22 5.62 5.60 -2.22
C CYS A 22 5.23 6.55 -1.08
N ASP A 23 3.94 6.65 -0.79
CA ASP A 23 3.43 7.45 0.33
C ASP A 23 3.53 6.70 1.66
N PHE A 24 3.46 5.37 1.62
CA PHE A 24 3.62 4.54 2.81
C PHE A 24 4.14 3.14 2.50
N ILE A 25 4.63 2.50 3.56
CA ILE A 25 5.16 1.14 3.51
C ILE A 25 4.91 0.39 4.80
N ILE A 26 4.63 -0.90 4.69
CA ILE A 26 4.36 -1.80 5.81
C ILE A 26 5.16 -3.08 5.60
N VAL A 27 5.81 -3.54 6.67
CA VAL A 27 6.42 -4.86 6.77
C VAL A 27 5.64 -5.66 7.80
N SER A 28 5.18 -6.84 7.41
CA SER A 28 4.46 -7.75 8.32
C SER A 28 5.05 -9.14 8.33
N ASP A 29 4.65 -9.94 9.31
CA ASP A 29 4.79 -11.39 9.22
C ASP A 29 3.82 -11.99 8.19
N LYS A 30 3.90 -13.31 7.99
CA LYS A 30 3.06 -14.05 7.03
C LYS A 30 1.58 -14.13 7.40
N GLU A 31 1.23 -13.85 8.65
CA GLU A 31 -0.16 -13.84 9.12
C GLU A 31 -0.77 -12.43 9.04
N GLY A 32 0.03 -11.43 8.65
CA GLY A 32 -0.41 -10.04 8.52
C GLY A 32 -0.20 -9.19 9.78
N SER A 33 0.53 -9.70 10.77
CA SER A 33 0.90 -8.89 11.94
C SER A 33 2.00 -7.91 11.56
N VAL A 34 1.75 -6.62 11.77
CA VAL A 34 2.67 -5.55 11.39
C VAL A 34 3.90 -5.54 12.29
N ILE A 35 5.08 -5.57 11.68
CA ILE A 35 6.40 -5.58 12.34
C ILE A 35 7.00 -4.17 12.32
N ALA A 36 6.94 -3.51 11.16
CA ALA A 36 7.44 -2.16 10.97
C ALA A 36 6.54 -1.47 9.95
N ASN A 37 6.41 -0.14 10.07
CA ASN A 37 5.70 0.65 9.08
C ASN A 37 6.30 2.06 9.02
N LYS A 38 6.05 2.74 7.92
CA LYS A 38 6.32 4.17 7.79
C LYS A 38 5.18 4.83 7.05
N ASP A 39 4.63 5.87 7.68
CA ASP A 39 3.52 6.72 7.20
C ASP A 39 2.22 5.96 6.83
N ALA A 40 2.13 4.69 7.24
CA ALA A 40 1.02 3.81 6.95
C ALA A 40 -0.31 4.31 7.56
N PRO A 41 -1.44 4.06 6.89
CA PRO A 41 -2.76 4.40 7.39
C PRO A 41 -3.13 3.54 8.60
N PHE A 42 -3.99 4.07 9.50
CA PHE A 42 -4.24 3.45 10.80
C PHE A 42 -4.88 2.05 10.67
N ASP A 43 -5.76 1.90 9.69
CA ASP A 43 -6.47 0.65 9.43
C ASP A 43 -5.55 -0.49 8.95
N LEU A 44 -4.53 -0.18 8.15
CA LEU A 44 -3.57 -1.17 7.67
C LEU A 44 -2.47 -1.49 8.69
N ILE A 45 -2.19 -0.61 9.66
CA ILE A 45 -1.24 -0.93 10.74
C ILE A 45 -1.86 -1.84 11.82
N THR A 46 -3.19 -1.79 11.99
CA THR A 46 -3.87 -2.61 13.00
C THR A 46 -3.99 -4.07 12.57
N GLU A 47 -4.37 -4.31 11.32
CA GLU A 47 -4.54 -5.66 10.78
C GLU A 47 -4.52 -5.61 9.25
N ILE A 48 -3.63 -6.37 8.62
CA ILE A 48 -3.68 -6.55 7.17
C ILE A 48 -4.87 -7.46 6.84
N PRO A 49 -5.78 -7.04 5.94
CA PRO A 49 -6.96 -7.83 5.60
C PRO A 49 -6.64 -9.28 5.23
N VAL A 50 -7.41 -10.21 5.79
CA VAL A 50 -7.24 -11.67 5.59
C VAL A 50 -7.30 -12.06 4.10
N ASP A 51 -8.08 -11.35 3.29
CA ASP A 51 -8.14 -11.59 1.85
C ASP A 51 -6.81 -11.29 1.14
N ILE A 52 -6.06 -10.30 1.61
CA ILE A 52 -4.72 -9.98 1.10
C ILE A 52 -3.74 -11.07 1.51
N THR A 53 -3.72 -11.45 2.78
CA THR A 53 -2.80 -12.47 3.30
C THR A 53 -3.08 -13.86 2.72
N ASN A 54 -4.34 -14.18 2.38
CA ASN A 54 -4.69 -15.43 1.71
C ASN A 54 -4.31 -15.44 0.22
N LYS A 55 -4.54 -14.34 -0.50
CA LYS A 55 -4.18 -14.25 -1.92
C LYS A 55 -2.66 -14.30 -2.14
N ILE A 56 -1.86 -13.70 -1.25
CA ILE A 56 -0.40 -13.60 -1.46
C ILE A 56 0.32 -14.92 -1.18
N LYS A 57 -0.36 -15.89 -0.52
CA LYS A 57 0.14 -17.26 -0.34
C LYS A 57 0.23 -18.03 -1.66
N THR A 58 -0.55 -17.63 -2.68
CA THR A 58 -0.59 -18.32 -3.98
C THR A 58 -0.06 -17.46 -5.14
N LEU A 59 0.25 -16.19 -4.88
CA LEU A 59 0.71 -15.22 -5.87
C LEU A 59 2.07 -14.65 -5.46
N ASP A 60 2.92 -14.34 -6.43
CA ASP A 60 4.21 -13.69 -6.17
C ASP A 60 4.04 -12.25 -5.66
N PHE A 61 3.02 -11.55 -6.19
CA PHE A 61 2.62 -10.22 -5.77
C PHE A 61 1.11 -10.01 -5.99
N ILE A 62 0.55 -9.04 -5.28
CA ILE A 62 -0.82 -8.53 -5.49
C ILE A 62 -0.73 -7.04 -5.68
N ASN A 63 -1.55 -6.48 -6.56
CA ASN A 63 -1.81 -5.04 -6.60
C ASN A 63 -3.31 -4.76 -6.63
N GLY A 64 -3.70 -3.56 -6.22
CA GLY A 64 -5.10 -3.16 -6.24
C GLY A 64 -5.34 -1.82 -5.58
N ILE A 65 -6.58 -1.35 -5.68
CA ILE A 65 -7.04 -0.16 -4.97
C ILE A 65 -7.63 -0.61 -3.63
N PHE A 66 -7.17 -0.01 -2.55
CA PHE A 66 -7.66 -0.22 -1.21
C PHE A 66 -8.17 1.11 -0.64
N LEU A 67 -9.32 1.08 0.04
CA LEU A 67 -9.81 2.27 0.73
C LEU A 67 -9.20 2.30 2.13
N THR A 68 -8.47 3.36 2.43
CA THR A 68 -7.84 3.59 3.73
C THR A 68 -8.54 4.72 4.49
N ASP A 69 -8.22 4.90 5.77
CA ASP A 69 -8.62 6.06 6.57
C ASP A 69 -8.13 7.41 6.00
N LYS A 70 -7.04 7.43 5.22
CA LYS A 70 -6.54 8.61 4.50
C LYS A 70 -7.06 8.72 3.05
N GLY A 71 -7.99 7.85 2.65
CA GLY A 71 -8.57 7.82 1.31
C GLY A 71 -8.14 6.61 0.47
N PRO A 72 -8.55 6.54 -0.81
CA PRO A 72 -8.18 5.43 -1.68
C PRO A 72 -6.67 5.43 -1.95
N ALA A 73 -6.05 4.26 -1.91
CA ALA A 73 -4.64 4.05 -2.20
C ALA A 73 -4.47 2.89 -3.18
N ILE A 74 -3.51 3.02 -4.10
CA ILE A 74 -2.98 1.88 -4.84
C ILE A 74 -2.00 1.18 -3.90
N ILE A 75 -2.23 -0.10 -3.63
CA ILE A 75 -1.32 -0.92 -2.84
C ILE A 75 -0.69 -2.00 -3.70
N THR A 76 0.57 -2.32 -3.42
CA THR A 76 1.27 -3.50 -3.94
C THR A 76 1.79 -4.31 -2.77
N VAL A 77 1.52 -5.61 -2.76
CA VAL A 77 1.91 -6.55 -1.71
C VAL A 77 2.81 -7.60 -2.34
N ALA A 78 3.97 -7.84 -1.73
CA ALA A 78 4.94 -8.83 -2.18
C ALA A 78 5.45 -9.67 -1.02
N ASN A 79 5.81 -10.92 -1.30
CA ASN A 79 6.49 -11.78 -0.34
C ASN A 79 7.94 -11.33 -0.14
N VAL A 80 8.36 -11.14 1.12
CA VAL A 80 9.77 -10.96 1.45
C VAL A 80 10.47 -12.30 1.26
N LYS A 81 11.52 -12.35 0.43
CA LYS A 81 12.32 -13.58 0.26
C LYS A 81 13.43 -13.64 1.30
N ASN A 82 13.78 -14.85 1.72
CA ASN A 82 14.94 -15.04 2.58
C ASN A 82 16.25 -14.88 1.78
N ASN A 83 17.37 -14.70 2.49
CA ASN A 83 18.69 -14.49 1.88
C ASN A 83 19.19 -15.69 1.04
N GLU A 84 18.59 -16.87 1.23
CA GLU A 84 18.92 -18.09 0.48
C GLU A 84 18.06 -18.25 -0.80
N GLY A 85 17.12 -17.33 -1.05
CA GLY A 85 16.28 -17.32 -2.25
C GLY A 85 15.26 -18.44 -2.36
N GLY A 86 15.17 -19.33 -1.36
CA GLY A 86 14.27 -20.49 -1.34
C GLY A 86 13.76 -20.82 0.07
N GLY A 87 12.51 -21.25 0.19
CA GLY A 87 11.84 -21.52 1.48
C GLY A 87 10.56 -20.70 1.63
N GLU A 88 9.83 -20.93 2.73
CA GLU A 88 8.62 -20.15 3.04
C GLU A 88 9.01 -18.68 3.31
N PRO A 89 8.37 -17.70 2.64
CA PRO A 89 8.72 -16.30 2.82
C PRO A 89 8.49 -15.87 4.28
N PRO A 90 9.46 -15.19 4.92
CA PRO A 90 9.34 -14.79 6.32
C PRO A 90 8.25 -13.75 6.61
N GLY A 91 7.70 -13.08 5.60
CA GLY A 91 6.75 -11.99 5.79
C GLY A 91 6.33 -11.32 4.49
N LEU A 92 5.60 -10.21 4.63
CA LEU A 92 5.07 -9.42 3.54
C LEU A 92 5.65 -8.02 3.54
N LEU A 93 5.77 -7.46 2.35
CA LEU A 93 6.11 -6.07 2.09
C LEU A 93 4.96 -5.43 1.33
N ILE A 94 4.42 -4.34 1.87
CA ILE A 94 3.29 -3.61 1.29
C ILE A 94 3.75 -2.19 1.01
N TYR A 95 3.66 -1.78 -0.25
CA TYR A 95 3.83 -0.39 -0.67
C TYR A 95 2.48 0.22 -0.97
N GLY A 96 2.33 1.50 -0.67
CA GLY A 96 1.11 2.23 -0.98
C GLY A 96 1.36 3.64 -1.48
N ARG A 97 0.51 4.06 -2.42
CA ARG A 97 0.44 5.44 -2.91
C ARG A 97 -1.02 5.89 -2.92
N TYR A 98 -1.31 7.00 -2.27
CA TYR A 98 -2.64 7.59 -2.23
C TYR A 98 -3.06 8.08 -3.60
N ILE A 99 -4.31 7.81 -3.94
CA ILE A 99 -4.95 8.31 -5.15
C ILE A 99 -5.47 9.70 -4.83
N THR A 100 -4.64 10.70 -5.09
CA THR A 100 -4.99 12.10 -4.92
C THR A 100 -5.47 12.73 -6.24
N LYS A 101 -6.10 13.90 -6.16
CA LYS A 101 -6.50 14.64 -7.36
C LYS A 101 -5.28 15.07 -8.17
N GLU A 102 -4.19 15.41 -7.49
CA GLU A 102 -2.92 15.80 -8.07
C GLU A 102 -2.35 14.64 -8.91
N LEU A 103 -2.29 13.43 -8.33
CA LEU A 103 -1.86 12.23 -9.04
C LEU A 103 -2.74 11.95 -10.26
N LEU A 104 -4.07 11.98 -10.11
CA LEU A 104 -4.97 11.77 -11.25
C LEU A 104 -4.82 12.86 -12.32
N SER A 105 -4.48 14.09 -11.93
CA SER A 105 -4.24 15.18 -12.87
C SER A 105 -2.98 14.95 -13.71
N GLU A 106 -1.94 14.31 -13.16
CA GLU A 106 -0.76 13.90 -13.93
C GLU A 106 -1.10 12.81 -14.95
N VAL A 107 -1.90 11.82 -14.55
CA VAL A 107 -2.37 10.77 -15.47
C VAL A 107 -3.23 11.38 -16.57
N LYS A 108 -4.16 12.29 -16.24
CA LYS A 108 -4.98 13.04 -17.22
C LYS A 108 -4.14 13.77 -18.25
N LYS A 109 -3.02 14.40 -17.86
CA LYS A 109 -2.11 15.08 -18.81
C LYS A 109 -1.56 14.12 -19.87
N THR A 110 -1.44 12.83 -19.54
CA THR A 110 -0.93 11.81 -20.46
C THR A 110 -2.05 11.13 -21.26
N SER A 111 -3.21 10.88 -20.64
CA SER A 111 -4.33 10.17 -21.27
C SER A 111 -5.32 11.08 -22.01
N ASP A 112 -5.24 12.40 -21.80
CA ASP A 112 -6.21 13.42 -22.23
C ASP A 112 -7.68 13.10 -21.86
N SER A 113 -7.87 12.27 -20.83
CA SER A 113 -9.17 11.77 -20.41
C SER A 113 -9.46 12.18 -18.97
N ASP A 114 -10.72 12.50 -18.67
CA ASP A 114 -11.15 12.65 -17.29
C ASP A 114 -11.16 11.31 -16.56
N ILE A 115 -10.66 11.32 -15.33
CA ILE A 115 -10.51 10.13 -14.52
C ILE A 115 -11.33 10.34 -13.25
N THR A 116 -12.20 9.37 -12.98
CA THR A 116 -12.92 9.29 -11.70
C THR A 116 -12.67 7.92 -11.11
N ILE A 117 -12.18 7.92 -9.87
CA ILE A 117 -12.08 6.73 -9.05
C ILE A 117 -13.22 6.77 -8.04
N PHE A 118 -14.07 5.75 -8.11
CA PHE A 118 -15.18 5.54 -7.20
C PHE A 118 -14.92 4.29 -6.38
N THR A 119 -14.87 4.45 -5.06
CA THR A 119 -14.79 3.35 -4.10
C THR A 119 -16.00 3.40 -3.16
N ASN A 120 -16.19 2.36 -2.35
CA ASN A 120 -17.23 2.34 -1.32
C ASN A 120 -16.91 3.35 -0.20
N GLY A 121 -17.15 4.63 -0.46
CA GLY A 121 -17.00 5.71 0.52
C GLY A 121 -16.10 6.87 0.09
N ALA A 122 -15.42 6.79 -1.06
CA ALA A 122 -14.62 7.90 -1.57
C ALA A 122 -14.80 8.09 -3.09
N ILE A 123 -14.78 9.35 -3.50
CA ILE A 123 -14.74 9.75 -4.90
C ILE A 123 -13.56 10.70 -5.08
N VAL A 124 -12.65 10.34 -6.00
CA VAL A 124 -11.56 11.22 -6.42
C VAL A 124 -11.71 11.40 -7.92
N SER A 125 -11.86 12.65 -8.37
CA SER A 125 -12.15 12.96 -9.78
C SER A 125 -11.33 14.15 -10.27
N THR A 126 -10.92 14.07 -11.54
CA THR A 126 -10.34 15.20 -12.28
C THR A 126 -11.40 16.12 -12.87
N LEU A 127 -12.67 15.72 -12.86
CA LEU A 127 -13.77 16.56 -13.34
C LEU A 127 -13.83 17.84 -12.51
N GLU A 128 -13.89 18.99 -13.19
CA GLU A 128 -14.20 20.24 -12.51
C GLU A 128 -15.66 20.23 -12.10
N GLN A 129 -15.93 20.40 -10.79
CA GLN A 129 -17.27 20.72 -10.33
C GLN A 129 -17.60 22.11 -10.87
N LYS A 130 -18.46 22.19 -11.88
CA LYS A 130 -19.09 23.45 -12.23
C LYS A 130 -20.00 23.83 -11.07
N SER A 131 -19.67 24.91 -10.38
CA SER A 131 -20.62 25.59 -9.51
C SER A 131 -21.78 26.06 -10.38
N GLU A 132 -22.97 25.49 -10.16
CA GLU A 132 -24.19 26.03 -10.72
C GLU A 132 -24.37 27.45 -10.16
N ILE A 133 -24.24 28.43 -11.05
CA ILE A 133 -24.59 29.82 -10.76
C ILE A 133 -26.12 29.85 -10.72
N ASN A 134 -26.68 29.96 -9.51
CA ASN A 134 -28.08 30.36 -9.32
C ASN A 134 -28.27 31.83 -9.70
#